data_AF-A0A6I1UFG1-F1
#
_entry.id   AF-A0A6I1UFG1-F1
#
_cell.length_a   1.000
_cell.length_b   1.000
_cell.length_c   1.000
_cell.angle_alpha   90.00
_cell.angle_beta   90.00
_cell.angle_gamma   90.00
#
_symmetry.space_group_name_H-M   'P 1'
#
loop_
_entity.id
_entity.type
_entity.pdbx_description
1 polymer ?
#
loop_
_entity_poly.entity_id
_entity_poly.type
_entity_poly.pdbx_seq_one_letter_code
_entity_poly.pdbx_strand_id
1 'polypeptide(L)'
;MNLNDIKDLMAQFDQSSLREFSYKNGTDELQFSKNEARLVSEVAAQVASAPVLATPSPVAPTSAPVETVIEETSSPAEASVVAEGDVVESPLVGVAYLAAGPDKPAFVTVGDSVKKGQTLVIIEAMKVMNEIPAPKDGVVTEILVSNEEMVEFGKGLVRIK
;
A
#
# COMPACT_ATOMS: atom_id res chain seq x y z
N MET A 1 -7.30 26.46 -27.37
CA MET A 1 -6.49 25.69 -28.35
C MET A 1 -7.21 25.72 -29.69
N ASN A 2 -6.53 25.84 -30.84
CA ASN A 2 -7.23 25.85 -32.14
C ASN A 2 -7.39 24.43 -32.70
N LEU A 3 -8.37 24.22 -33.58
CA LEU A 3 -8.68 22.91 -34.17
C LEU A 3 -7.52 22.32 -34.99
N ASN A 4 -6.68 23.18 -35.59
CA ASN A 4 -5.51 22.75 -36.34
C ASN A 4 -4.43 22.16 -35.42
N ASP A 5 -4.23 22.75 -34.24
CA ASP A 5 -3.23 22.30 -33.26
C ASP A 5 -3.61 20.91 -32.71
N ILE A 6 -4.90 20.66 -32.49
CA ILE A 6 -5.41 19.36 -32.01
C ILE A 6 -5.20 18.26 -33.06
N LYS A 7 -5.37 18.56 -34.35
CA LYS A 7 -5.14 17.60 -35.44
C LYS A 7 -3.66 17.24 -35.56
N ASP A 8 -2.79 18.22 -35.42
CA ASP A 8 -1.34 17.99 -35.42
C ASP A 8 -0.93 17.13 -34.21
N LEU A 9 -1.44 17.44 -33.02
CA LEU A 9 -1.21 16.66 -31.79
C LEU A 9 -1.69 15.21 -31.93
N MET A 10 -2.86 15.00 -32.54
CA MET A 10 -3.41 13.67 -32.81
C MET A 10 -2.50 12.87 -33.77
N ALA A 11 -2.00 13.50 -34.83
CA ALA A 11 -1.09 12.85 -35.79
C ALA A 11 0.26 12.51 -35.16
N GLN A 12 0.84 13.41 -34.37
CA GLN A 12 2.08 13.15 -33.62
C GLN A 12 1.88 12.04 -32.59
N PHE A 13 0.74 12.03 -31.88
CA PHE A 13 0.41 10.98 -30.93
C PHE A 13 0.31 9.62 -31.62
N ASP A 14 -0.35 9.55 -32.77
CA ASP A 14 -0.49 8.32 -33.57
C ASP A 14 0.86 7.76 -34.04
N GLN A 15 1.80 8.64 -34.44
CA GLN A 15 3.15 8.26 -34.84
C GLN A 15 4.09 7.93 -33.67
N SER A 16 3.76 8.36 -32.45
CA SER A 16 4.58 8.10 -31.27
C SER A 16 4.36 6.69 -30.70
N SER A 17 5.29 6.25 -29.85
CA SER A 17 5.13 5.05 -29.02
C SER A 17 4.23 5.26 -27.80
N LEU A 18 3.67 6.46 -27.62
CA LEU A 18 2.80 6.77 -26.49
C LEU A 18 1.47 6.01 -26.62
N ARG A 19 1.02 5.46 -25.49
CA ARG A 19 -0.26 4.75 -25.38
C ARG A 19 -1.36 5.64 -24.83
N GLU A 20 -1.02 6.64 -24.04
CA GLU A 20 -1.96 7.58 -23.40
C GLU A 20 -1.35 8.98 -23.41
N PHE A 21 -2.17 9.99 -23.64
CA PHE A 21 -1.83 11.40 -23.50
C PHE A 21 -3.02 12.14 -22.89
N SER A 22 -2.79 12.91 -21.82
CA SER A 22 -3.80 13.75 -21.19
C SER A 22 -3.26 15.17 -21.02
N TYR A 23 -4.06 16.15 -21.40
CA TYR A 23 -3.75 17.57 -21.27
C TYR A 23 -4.95 18.30 -20.68
N LYS A 24 -4.71 19.09 -19.62
CA LYS A 24 -5.73 19.92 -18.97
C LYS A 24 -5.23 21.36 -18.84
N ASN A 25 -6.03 22.32 -19.31
CA ASN A 25 -5.76 23.74 -19.13
C ASN A 25 -7.06 24.50 -18.86
N GLY A 26 -7.31 24.83 -17.59
CA GLY A 26 -8.56 25.46 -17.16
C GLY A 26 -9.74 24.53 -17.42
N THR A 27 -10.64 24.93 -18.34
CA THR A 27 -11.81 24.16 -18.76
C THR A 27 -11.56 23.25 -19.97
N ASP A 28 -10.41 23.38 -20.64
CA ASP A 28 -10.06 22.57 -21.79
C ASP A 28 -9.40 21.26 -21.34
N GLU A 29 -9.95 20.13 -21.77
CA GLU A 29 -9.42 18.79 -21.51
C GLU A 29 -9.29 17.99 -22.81
N LEU A 30 -8.12 17.38 -23.01
CA LEU A 30 -7.81 16.54 -24.17
C LEU A 30 -7.24 15.21 -23.69
N GLN A 31 -7.81 14.10 -24.16
CA GLN A 31 -7.34 12.76 -23.87
C GLN A 31 -7.20 11.96 -25.16
N PHE A 32 -6.02 11.38 -25.40
CA PHE A 32 -5.79 10.40 -26.46
C PHE A 32 -5.36 9.08 -25.84
N SER A 33 -5.96 7.98 -26.29
CA SER A 33 -5.62 6.63 -25.83
C SER A 33 -5.57 5.68 -27.02
N LYS A 34 -4.50 4.89 -27.12
CA LYS A 34 -4.38 3.76 -28.06
C LYS A 34 -4.83 2.45 -27.43
N ASN A 35 -5.22 2.46 -26.16
CA ASN A 35 -5.73 1.27 -25.48
C ASN A 35 -7.18 1.02 -25.93
N GLU A 36 -7.47 -0.19 -26.40
CA GLU A 36 -8.85 -0.64 -26.59
C GLU A 36 -9.50 -0.89 -25.22
N ALA A 37 -10.05 0.16 -24.60
CA ALA A 37 -11.34 0.19 -23.90
C ALA A 37 -11.48 1.36 -22.91
N ARG A 38 -12.63 2.05 -23.08
CA ARG A 38 -13.47 2.69 -22.07
C ARG A 38 -13.05 4.07 -21.54
N LEU A 39 -13.44 5.09 -22.30
CA LEU A 39 -13.80 6.41 -21.77
C LEU A 39 -14.89 6.23 -20.71
N VAL A 40 -14.61 6.53 -19.45
CA VAL A 40 -15.64 6.67 -18.41
C VAL A 40 -15.64 8.13 -17.98
N SER A 41 -16.65 8.86 -18.43
CA SER A 41 -16.98 10.19 -17.95
C SER A 41 -17.13 10.18 -16.42
N GLU A 42 -16.42 11.09 -15.76
CA GLU A 42 -16.68 11.50 -14.39
C GLU A 42 -18.12 12.04 -14.28
N VAL A 43 -18.93 11.43 -13.42
CA VAL A 43 -20.05 12.11 -12.77
C VAL A 43 -19.83 12.00 -11.28
N ALA A 44 -19.46 13.14 -10.71
CA ALA A 44 -19.43 13.40 -9.29
C ALA A 44 -20.81 13.13 -8.67
N ALA A 45 -20.84 12.41 -7.56
CA ALA A 45 -21.93 12.45 -6.60
C ALA A 45 -21.34 12.57 -5.19
N GLN A 46 -21.50 13.77 -4.65
CA GLN A 46 -21.18 14.19 -3.30
C GLN A 46 -22.24 13.68 -2.31
N VAL A 47 -21.94 13.88 -1.01
CA VAL A 47 -22.83 13.95 0.19
C VAL A 47 -23.25 12.61 0.80
N ALA A 48 -23.29 12.37 2.12
CA ALA A 48 -23.06 13.17 3.33
C ALA A 48 -22.78 12.20 4.50
N SER A 49 -21.85 12.55 5.40
CA SER A 49 -21.65 11.85 6.67
C SER A 49 -22.50 12.52 7.76
N ALA A 50 -23.42 11.78 8.38
CA ALA A 50 -24.16 12.22 9.56
C ALA A 50 -23.46 11.69 10.83
N PRO A 51 -23.07 12.54 11.80
CA PRO A 51 -22.55 12.07 13.07
C PRO A 51 -23.70 11.66 14.00
N VAL A 52 -23.61 10.46 14.54
CA VAL A 52 -24.49 9.95 15.60
C VAL A 52 -24.09 10.57 16.94
N LEU A 53 -25.04 11.29 17.54
CA LEU A 53 -24.99 11.74 18.94
C LEU A 53 -25.22 10.54 19.85
N ALA A 54 -24.26 10.25 20.73
CA ALA A 54 -24.47 9.39 21.89
C ALA A 54 -23.80 10.01 23.12
N THR A 55 -24.60 10.69 23.93
CA THR A 55 -24.33 10.94 25.35
C THR A 55 -24.68 9.68 26.16
N PRO A 56 -23.91 9.32 27.19
CA PRO A 56 -24.49 9.51 28.53
C PRO A 56 -23.52 9.92 29.65
N SER A 57 -24.09 10.76 30.53
CA SER A 57 -23.97 10.87 31.99
C SER A 57 -22.62 11.19 32.67
N PRO A 58 -22.59 12.31 33.43
CA PRO A 58 -21.54 12.61 34.40
C PRO A 58 -21.90 12.07 35.80
N VAL A 59 -20.98 11.33 36.42
CA VAL A 59 -20.88 11.26 37.89
C VAL A 59 -19.41 11.31 38.29
N ALA A 60 -19.09 12.31 39.10
CA ALA A 60 -17.89 12.43 39.91
C ALA A 60 -18.34 13.09 41.22
N PRO A 61 -17.54 13.13 42.31
CA PRO A 61 -16.34 12.35 42.65
C PRO A 61 -16.45 11.75 44.07
N THR A 62 -15.56 10.82 44.47
CA THR A 62 -15.15 10.76 45.88
C THR A 62 -13.76 10.14 46.08
N SER A 63 -12.91 10.94 46.74
CA SER A 63 -11.84 10.66 47.71
C SER A 63 -10.80 9.54 47.51
N ALA A 64 -9.56 10.03 47.42
CA ALA A 64 -8.38 9.68 48.23
C ALA A 64 -7.45 8.51 47.82
N PRO A 65 -6.14 8.65 48.10
CA PRO A 65 -5.06 8.02 47.34
C PRO A 65 -4.48 6.80 48.05
N VAL A 66 -4.03 5.79 47.29
CA VAL A 66 -3.09 4.79 47.80
C VAL A 66 -2.16 4.31 46.69
N GLU A 67 -0.87 4.46 46.99
CA GLU A 67 0.30 3.97 46.29
C GLU A 67 0.50 2.48 46.57
N THR A 68 0.69 1.64 45.53
CA THR A 68 1.30 0.28 45.53
C THR A 68 1.32 -0.21 44.08
N VAL A 69 2.48 -0.34 43.40
CA VAL A 69 3.44 -1.48 43.43
C VAL A 69 2.86 -2.70 42.67
N ILE A 70 3.43 -2.93 41.46
CA ILE A 70 3.61 -4.18 40.67
C ILE A 70 2.59 -5.31 40.85
N GLU A 71 1.98 -5.78 39.76
CA GLU A 71 2.24 -7.14 39.24
C GLU A 71 1.67 -7.33 37.82
N GLU A 72 2.56 -7.86 36.99
CA GLU A 72 2.42 -8.70 35.80
C GLU A 72 1.04 -8.92 35.15
N THR A 73 1.00 -8.70 33.84
CA THR A 73 0.20 -9.55 32.95
C THR A 73 1.10 -10.05 31.84
N SER A 74 1.54 -11.29 32.03
CA SER A 74 2.21 -12.15 31.08
C SER A 74 1.29 -12.46 29.89
N SER A 75 1.82 -12.23 28.68
CA SER A 75 1.28 -12.75 27.42
C SER A 75 2.48 -13.14 26.55
N PRO A 76 2.40 -14.26 25.82
CA PRO A 76 3.47 -15.24 25.74
C PRO A 76 4.68 -14.76 24.93
N ALA A 77 5.85 -15.06 25.47
CA ALA A 77 7.11 -15.06 24.74
C ALA A 77 7.03 -16.07 23.59
N GLU A 78 6.73 -15.61 22.38
CA GLU A 78 7.28 -16.26 21.19
C GLU A 78 8.78 -16.04 21.21
N ALA A 79 9.51 -17.14 21.07
CA ALA A 79 10.95 -17.19 21.12
C ALA A 79 11.55 -16.06 20.28
N SER A 80 12.31 -15.18 20.95
CA SER A 80 13.20 -14.24 20.30
C SER A 80 14.28 -15.03 19.58
N VAL A 81 13.96 -15.53 18.39
CA VAL A 81 14.96 -15.71 17.34
C VAL A 81 15.59 -14.35 17.18
N VAL A 82 16.83 -14.20 17.64
CA VAL A 82 17.62 -13.01 17.35
C VAL A 82 17.52 -12.83 15.84
N ALA A 83 16.86 -11.76 15.41
CA ALA A 83 16.46 -11.62 14.02
C ALA A 83 17.72 -11.33 13.19
N GLU A 84 18.37 -12.39 12.74
CA GLU A 84 19.55 -12.35 11.88
C GLU A 84 19.12 -12.06 10.44
N GLY A 85 19.98 -11.35 9.72
CA GLY A 85 19.83 -11.12 8.28
C GLY A 85 19.62 -9.66 7.90
N ASP A 86 19.56 -9.45 6.58
CA ASP A 86 19.37 -8.15 5.96
C ASP A 86 17.87 -7.84 5.85
N VAL A 87 17.47 -6.62 6.19
CA VAL A 87 16.08 -6.17 6.05
C VAL A 87 15.85 -5.69 4.62
N VAL A 88 14.83 -6.26 3.99
CA VAL A 88 14.28 -5.77 2.71
C VAL A 88 13.30 -4.65 3.03
N GLU A 89 13.62 -3.44 2.59
CA GLU A 89 12.82 -2.24 2.82
C GLU A 89 11.90 -1.93 1.65
N SER A 90 10.84 -1.17 1.93
CA SER A 90 9.92 -0.67 0.93
C SER A 90 10.56 0.41 0.05
N PRO A 91 10.58 0.26 -1.29
CA PRO A 91 11.08 1.28 -2.19
C PRO A 91 10.06 2.39 -2.49
N LEU A 92 8.82 2.28 -1.97
CA LEU A 92 7.72 3.19 -2.28
C LEU A 92 6.70 3.28 -1.14
N VAL A 93 5.75 4.20 -1.25
CA VAL A 93 4.65 4.36 -0.28
C VAL A 93 3.41 3.68 -0.83
N GLY A 94 2.70 2.89 -0.02
CA GLY A 94 1.52 2.16 -0.47
C GLY A 94 0.95 1.20 0.57
N VAL A 95 0.14 0.23 0.11
CA VAL A 95 -0.45 -0.82 0.96
C VAL A 95 0.22 -2.15 0.68
N ALA A 96 0.75 -2.80 1.72
CA ALA A 96 1.43 -4.08 1.59
C ALA A 96 0.45 -5.26 1.59
N TYR A 97 0.66 -6.21 0.68
CA TYR A 97 -0.08 -7.46 0.55
C TYR A 97 0.87 -8.64 0.64
N LEU A 98 0.56 -9.56 1.55
CA LEU A 98 1.38 -10.76 1.77
C LEU A 98 1.07 -11.87 0.76
N ALA A 99 -0.01 -11.74 0.00
CA ALA A 99 -0.46 -12.71 -1.01
C ALA A 99 -0.89 -12.00 -2.30
N ALA A 100 -0.95 -12.75 -3.41
CA ALA A 100 -1.40 -12.24 -4.71
C ALA A 100 -2.91 -11.92 -4.75
N GLY A 101 -3.66 -12.32 -3.73
CA GLY A 101 -5.09 -12.11 -3.59
C GLY A 101 -5.62 -12.75 -2.29
N PRO A 102 -6.88 -12.48 -1.93
CA PRO A 102 -7.45 -12.87 -0.63
C PRO A 102 -7.50 -14.39 -0.39
N ASP A 103 -7.72 -15.16 -1.45
CA ASP A 103 -7.81 -16.63 -1.38
C ASP A 103 -6.50 -17.33 -1.81
N LYS A 104 -5.41 -16.58 -1.93
CA LYS A 104 -4.09 -17.12 -2.31
C LYS A 104 -3.21 -17.29 -1.09
N PRO A 105 -2.29 -18.27 -1.10
CA PRO A 105 -1.29 -18.37 -0.04
C PRO A 105 -0.40 -17.13 -0.03
N ALA A 106 0.19 -16.85 1.13
CA ALA A 106 1.23 -15.84 1.23
C ALA A 106 2.39 -16.19 0.28
N PHE A 107 3.05 -15.16 -0.25
CA PHE A 107 4.22 -15.33 -1.12
C PHE A 107 5.35 -16.06 -0.41
N VAL A 108 5.53 -15.77 0.88
CA VAL A 108 6.54 -16.35 1.77
C VAL A 108 6.03 -16.45 3.21
N THR A 109 6.57 -17.39 3.95
CA THR A 109 6.40 -17.57 5.39
C THR A 109 7.76 -17.64 6.09
N VAL A 110 7.80 -17.41 7.40
CA VAL A 110 9.04 -17.50 8.18
C VAL A 110 9.60 -18.93 8.10
N GLY A 111 10.87 -19.05 7.75
CA GLY A 111 11.55 -20.32 7.50
C GLY A 111 11.63 -20.72 6.03
N ASP A 112 10.92 -20.04 5.13
CA ASP A 112 10.99 -20.34 3.69
C ASP A 112 12.33 -19.95 3.08
N SER A 113 12.85 -20.82 2.22
CA SER A 113 13.99 -20.50 1.36
C SER A 113 13.52 -19.73 0.12
N VAL A 114 14.15 -18.60 -0.15
CA VAL A 114 13.83 -17.70 -1.27
C VAL A 114 15.03 -17.57 -2.21
N LYS A 115 14.74 -17.34 -3.49
CA LYS A 115 15.75 -17.02 -4.50
C LYS A 115 15.74 -15.54 -4.84
N LYS A 116 16.89 -15.00 -5.25
CA LYS A 116 16.98 -13.66 -5.82
C LYS A 116 15.94 -13.49 -6.93
N GLY A 117 15.16 -12.42 -6.84
CA GLY A 117 14.07 -12.13 -7.78
C GLY A 117 12.72 -12.74 -7.40
N GLN A 118 12.64 -13.65 -6.43
CA GLN A 118 11.37 -14.20 -5.95
C GLN A 118 10.56 -13.12 -5.23
N THR A 119 9.28 -13.00 -5.56
CA THR A 119 8.36 -12.05 -4.93
C THR A 119 8.18 -12.38 -3.45
N LEU A 120 8.38 -11.38 -2.59
CA LEU A 120 8.22 -11.49 -1.14
C LEU A 120 6.90 -10.88 -0.66
N VAL A 121 6.57 -9.69 -1.18
CA VAL A 121 5.42 -8.86 -0.82
C VAL A 121 5.01 -8.08 -2.07
N ILE A 122 3.73 -7.75 -2.21
CA ILE A 122 3.26 -6.75 -3.18
C ILE A 122 2.97 -5.45 -2.43
N ILE A 123 3.31 -4.31 -3.03
CA ILE A 123 2.86 -3.01 -2.55
C ILE A 123 1.96 -2.37 -3.60
N GLU A 124 0.71 -2.13 -3.22
CA GLU A 124 -0.22 -1.35 -4.01
C GLU A 124 0.06 0.14 -3.82
N ALA A 125 0.41 0.81 -4.91
CA ALA A 125 0.52 2.27 -4.95
C ALA A 125 -0.21 2.79 -6.18
N MET A 126 -1.13 3.74 -5.98
CA MET A 126 -1.92 4.32 -7.06
C MET A 126 -2.63 3.28 -7.96
N LYS A 127 -3.19 2.22 -7.36
CA LYS A 127 -3.82 1.07 -8.04
C LYS A 127 -2.87 0.21 -8.88
N VAL A 128 -1.56 0.36 -8.71
CA VAL A 128 -0.54 -0.48 -9.33
C VAL A 128 0.04 -1.42 -8.29
N MET A 129 -0.01 -2.72 -8.57
CA MET A 129 0.56 -3.77 -7.73
C MET A 129 2.04 -3.94 -8.06
N ASN A 130 2.92 -3.40 -7.22
CA ASN A 130 4.36 -3.51 -7.39
C ASN A 130 4.91 -4.69 -6.60
N GLU A 131 5.48 -5.66 -7.28
CA GLU A 131 6.15 -6.79 -6.63
C GLU A 131 7.47 -6.35 -6.01
N ILE A 132 7.72 -6.80 -4.78
CA ILE A 132 8.98 -6.59 -4.07
C ILE A 132 9.79 -7.90 -4.11
N PRO A 133 10.80 -8.00 -4.98
CA PRO A 133 11.60 -9.22 -5.13
C PRO A 133 12.66 -9.34 -4.03
N ALA A 134 13.06 -10.58 -3.74
CA ALA A 134 14.20 -10.86 -2.88
C ALA A 134 15.51 -10.34 -3.51
N PRO A 135 16.35 -9.59 -2.78
CA PRO A 135 17.60 -9.04 -3.32
C PRO A 135 18.69 -10.10 -3.51
N LYS A 136 18.60 -11.20 -2.77
CA LYS A 136 19.55 -12.32 -2.74
C LYS A 136 18.83 -13.63 -2.47
N ASP A 137 19.54 -14.73 -2.68
CA ASP A 137 19.13 -16.04 -2.17
C ASP A 137 19.27 -16.04 -0.64
N GLY A 138 18.36 -16.71 0.07
CA GLY A 138 18.43 -16.78 1.53
C GLY A 138 17.20 -17.43 2.17
N VAL A 139 17.08 -17.27 3.48
CA VAL A 139 15.94 -17.78 4.27
C VAL A 139 15.21 -16.63 4.95
N VAL A 140 13.87 -16.62 4.87
CA VAL A 140 13.03 -15.64 5.55
C VAL A 140 13.11 -15.87 7.05
N THR A 141 13.59 -14.88 7.80
CA THR A 141 13.72 -14.95 9.26
C THR A 141 12.62 -14.21 9.97
N GLU A 142 12.01 -13.21 9.33
CA GLU A 142 10.98 -12.36 9.93
C GLU A 142 10.15 -11.68 8.84
N ILE A 143 8.85 -11.51 9.08
CA ILE A 143 7.96 -10.67 8.25
C ILE A 143 7.57 -9.47 9.14
N LEU A 144 7.99 -8.27 8.75
CA LEU A 144 7.89 -7.03 9.53
C LEU A 144 6.65 -6.18 9.16
N VAL A 145 5.76 -6.73 8.35
CA VAL A 145 4.58 -6.05 7.84
C VAL A 145 3.38 -6.99 7.86
N SER A 146 2.22 -6.42 8.17
CA SER A 146 0.94 -7.12 8.17
C SER A 146 0.29 -7.03 6.78
N ASN A 147 -0.60 -7.97 6.47
CA ASN A 147 -1.41 -7.86 5.27
C ASN A 147 -2.32 -6.62 5.36
N GLU A 148 -2.45 -5.88 4.25
CA GLU A 148 -3.20 -4.63 4.12
C GLU A 148 -2.66 -3.47 4.98
N GLU A 149 -1.40 -3.55 5.41
CA GLU A 149 -0.78 -2.48 6.19
C GLU A 149 -0.28 -1.34 5.29
N MET A 150 -0.49 -0.10 5.71
CA MET A 150 0.11 1.07 5.08
C MET A 150 1.62 1.10 5.34
N VAL A 151 2.41 1.20 4.27
CA VAL A 151 3.87 1.24 4.33
C VAL A 151 4.41 2.52 3.72
N GLU A 152 5.50 3.02 4.32
CA GLU A 152 6.25 4.19 3.87
C GLU A 152 7.55 3.77 3.20
N PHE A 153 8.19 4.71 2.50
CA PHE A 153 9.52 4.50 1.92
C PHE A 153 10.53 4.16 3.04
N GLY A 154 11.34 3.12 2.83
CA GLY A 154 12.35 2.65 3.79
C GLY A 154 11.77 1.81 4.93
N LYS A 155 10.45 1.59 5.02
CA LYS A 155 9.88 0.69 6.03
C LYS A 155 10.33 -0.75 5.75
N GLY A 156 10.83 -1.44 6.78
CA GLY A 156 11.17 -2.85 6.69
C GLY A 156 9.95 -3.72 6.38
N LEU A 157 10.10 -4.67 5.47
CA LEU A 157 9.04 -5.57 5.01
C LEU A 157 9.32 -7.01 5.43
N VAL A 158 10.50 -7.52 5.08
CA VAL A 158 10.91 -8.92 5.32
C VAL A 158 12.39 -8.95 5.66
N ARG A 159 12.80 -9.78 6.62
CA ARG A 159 14.21 -10.04 6.92
C ARG A 159 14.65 -11.36 6.31
N ILE A 160 15.80 -11.35 5.64
CA ILE A 160 16.37 -12.51 4.96
C ILE A 160 17.82 -12.69 5.37
N LYS A 161 18.19 -13.90 5.81
CA LYS A 161 19.60 -14.24 6.05
C LYS A 161 20.21 -15.04 4.92
#